data_AF-A0A7J3TZ72-F1
#
_entry.id   AF-A0A7J3TZ72-F1
#
_cell.length_a   1.000
_cell.length_b   1.000
_cell.length_c   1.000
_cell.angle_alpha   90.00
_cell.angle_beta   90.00
_cell.angle_gamma   90.00
#
_symmetry.space_group_name_H-M   'P 1'
#
loop_
_entity.id
_entity.type
_entity.pdbx_description
1 polymer ?
#
loop_
_entity_poly.entity_id
_entity_poly.type
_entity_poly.pdbx_seq_one_letter_code
_entity_poly.pdbx_strand_id
1 'polypeptide(L)'
;MNGEILKALEELRDVEFTVFLSKPLRDEDLEHIFQKFKESREREYLEIIEECREFLEEIERNINTGNLTEEEYEELEEELEALNKWYRKVSEKDLWGIPMKKEVENYLEKCKEALFSFAEKILEKKQLIDALK
;
A
#
# COMPACT_ATOMS: atom_id res chain seq x y z
N MET A 1 -17.59 39.45 11.14
CA MET A 1 -17.95 39.35 9.70
C MET A 1 -18.05 40.76 9.18
N ASN A 2 -17.31 41.12 8.12
CA ASN A 2 -17.27 42.50 7.63
C ASN A 2 -18.67 42.91 7.14
N GLY A 3 -19.11 44.16 7.36
CA GLY A 3 -20.49 44.60 7.09
C GLY A 3 -20.92 44.45 5.63
N GLU A 4 -19.96 44.46 4.71
CA GLU A 4 -20.17 44.25 3.27
C GLU A 4 -20.61 42.82 2.93
N ILE A 5 -20.11 41.81 3.64
CA ILE A 5 -20.50 40.40 3.44
C ILE A 5 -21.94 40.20 3.90
N LEU A 6 -22.32 40.77 5.06
CA LEU A 6 -23.71 40.72 5.54
C LEU A 6 -24.69 41.30 4.52
N LYS A 7 -24.33 42.44 3.93
CA LYS A 7 -25.15 43.09 2.91
C LYS A 7 -25.29 42.25 1.63
N ALA A 8 -24.21 41.64 1.16
CA ALA A 8 -24.26 40.76 -0.01
C ALA A 8 -25.09 39.48 0.23
N LEU A 9 -25.04 38.92 1.44
CA LEU A 9 -25.85 37.75 1.83
C LEU A 9 -27.34 38.10 1.96
N GLU A 10 -27.65 39.31 2.42
CA GLU A 10 -29.01 39.84 2.44
C GLU A 10 -29.59 40.08 1.03
N GLU A 11 -28.78 40.20 -0.03
CA GLU A 11 -29.28 40.33 -1.40
C GLU A 11 -29.66 38.98 -2.03
N LEU A 12 -29.28 37.87 -1.39
CA LEU A 12 -29.50 36.48 -1.86
C LEU A 12 -30.63 35.77 -1.10
N ARG A 13 -31.56 36.55 -0.52
CA ARG A 13 -32.61 36.16 0.45
C ARG A 13 -33.50 34.96 0.08
N ASP A 14 -33.57 34.58 -1.19
CA ASP A 14 -34.43 33.48 -1.69
C ASP A 14 -33.65 32.17 -1.98
N VAL A 15 -32.37 32.08 -1.58
CA VAL A 15 -31.54 30.89 -1.79
C VAL A 15 -30.89 30.47 -0.48
N GLU A 16 -30.95 29.17 -0.16
CA GLU A 16 -30.23 28.60 0.98
C GLU A 16 -28.73 28.55 0.66
N PHE A 17 -27.90 29.24 1.46
CA PHE A 17 -26.45 29.30 1.26
C PHE A 17 -25.69 28.92 2.52
N THR A 18 -24.48 28.36 2.34
CA THR A 18 -23.51 28.11 3.42
C THR A 18 -22.26 28.92 3.13
N VAL A 19 -21.83 29.74 4.10
CA VAL A 19 -20.62 30.57 4.00
C VAL A 19 -19.47 29.91 4.74
N PHE A 20 -18.37 29.66 4.03
CA PHE A 20 -17.11 29.24 4.64
C PHE A 20 -16.17 30.44 4.77
N LEU A 21 -15.71 30.71 5.99
CA LEU A 21 -14.64 31.67 6.25
C LEU A 21 -13.33 30.89 6.41
N SER A 22 -12.41 31.05 5.45
CA SER A 22 -11.05 30.50 5.55
C SER A 22 -10.04 31.61 5.84
N LYS A 23 -8.90 31.23 6.43
CA LYS A 23 -7.72 32.08 6.56
C LYS A 23 -6.61 31.50 5.69
N PRO A 24 -5.75 32.33 5.08
CA PRO A 24 -4.57 31.83 4.40
C PRO A 24 -3.69 31.08 5.41
N LEU A 25 -3.19 29.91 5.00
CA LEU A 25 -2.26 29.15 5.82
C LEU A 25 -0.92 29.89 5.87
N ARG A 26 -0.25 29.89 7.04
CA ARG A 26 1.13 30.39 7.13
C ARG A 26 2.07 29.34 6.55
N ASP A 27 3.22 29.77 6.03
CA ASP A 27 4.20 28.84 5.44
C ASP A 27 4.67 27.77 6.45
N GLU A 28 4.84 28.13 7.71
CA GLU A 28 5.16 27.20 8.80
C GLU A 28 4.09 26.11 9.01
N ASP A 29 2.81 26.48 8.85
CA ASP A 29 1.70 25.53 8.99
C ASP A 29 1.64 24.59 7.77
N LEU A 30 1.99 25.09 6.57
CA LEU A 30 2.07 24.27 5.36
C LEU A 30 3.17 23.22 5.48
N GLU A 31 4.36 23.62 5.92
CA GLU A 31 5.50 22.72 6.12
C GLU A 31 5.18 21.62 7.15
N HIS A 32 4.54 21.99 8.26
CA HIS A 32 4.12 21.02 9.27
C HIS A 32 3.12 20.00 8.70
N ILE A 33 2.10 20.47 7.96
CA ILE A 33 1.11 19.59 7.35
C ILE A 33 1.78 18.64 6.34
N PHE A 34 2.66 19.17 5.48
CA PHE A 34 3.43 18.38 4.53
C PHE A 34 4.24 17.27 5.22
N GLN A 35 4.97 17.63 6.28
CA GLN A 35 5.76 16.68 7.04
C GLN A 35 4.90 15.56 7.65
N LYS A 36 3.71 15.87 8.18
CA LYS A 36 2.79 14.84 8.69
C LYS A 36 2.28 13.90 7.61
N PHE A 37 1.98 14.42 6.41
CA PHE A 37 1.56 13.56 5.30
C PHE A 37 2.69 12.63 4.86
N LYS A 38 3.91 13.15 4.79
CA LYS A 38 5.11 12.36 4.48
C LYS A 38 5.33 11.25 5.50
N GLU A 39 5.35 11.57 6.80
CA GLU A 39 5.50 10.58 7.87
C GLU A 39 4.41 9.51 7.85
N SER A 40 3.18 9.89 7.50
CA SER A 40 2.08 8.94 7.34
C SER A 40 2.32 7.96 6.19
N ARG A 41 2.85 8.43 5.05
CA ARG A 41 3.16 7.56 3.90
C ARG A 41 4.36 6.67 4.18
N GLU A 42 5.39 7.21 4.84
CA GLU A 42 6.57 6.44 5.26
C GLU A 42 6.18 5.29 6.20
N ARG A 43 5.28 5.55 7.16
CA ARG A 43 4.78 4.49 8.05
C ARG A 43 4.05 3.38 7.30
N GLU A 44 3.09 3.72 6.44
CA GLU A 44 2.35 2.71 5.67
C GLU A 44 3.27 1.90 4.74
N TYR A 45 4.28 2.52 4.13
CA TYR A 45 5.25 1.79 3.31
C TYR A 45 6.17 0.89 4.14
N LEU A 46 6.58 1.32 5.34
CA LEU A 46 7.33 0.46 6.26
C LEU A 46 6.55 -0.78 6.65
N GLU A 47 5.27 -0.64 6.98
CA GLU A 47 4.41 -1.77 7.32
C GLU A 47 4.27 -2.74 6.12
N ILE A 48 4.11 -2.25 4.89
CA ILE A 48 4.11 -3.11 3.70
C ILE A 48 5.44 -3.86 3.54
N ILE A 49 6.59 -3.21 3.81
CA ILE A 49 7.90 -3.86 3.75
C ILE A 49 8.02 -4.96 4.81
N GLU A 50 7.49 -4.73 6.01
CA GLU A 50 7.45 -5.74 7.08
C GLU A 50 6.63 -6.95 6.66
N GLU A 51 5.41 -6.77 6.15
CA GLU A 51 4.61 -7.89 5.64
C GLU A 51 5.27 -8.61 4.45
N CYS A 52 5.98 -7.88 3.57
CA CYS A 52 6.76 -8.51 2.50
C CYS A 52 7.88 -9.40 3.07
N ARG A 53 8.48 -9.05 4.21
CA ARG A 53 9.50 -9.89 4.86
C ARG A 53 8.86 -11.14 5.46
N GLU A 54 7.73 -10.99 6.15
CA GLU A 54 6.99 -12.14 6.70
C GLU A 54 6.56 -13.12 5.60
N PHE A 55 6.05 -12.61 4.47
CA PHE A 55 5.74 -13.41 3.28
C PHE A 55 6.96 -14.21 2.77
N LEU A 56 8.12 -13.56 2.67
CA LEU A 56 9.35 -14.22 2.22
C LEU A 56 9.83 -15.30 3.22
N GLU A 57 9.70 -15.03 4.52
CA GLU A 57 10.02 -15.98 5.58
C GLU A 57 9.09 -17.20 5.55
N GLU A 58 7.79 -17.00 5.25
CA GLU A 58 6.83 -18.11 5.12
C GLU A 58 7.13 -18.98 3.91
N ILE A 59 7.47 -18.39 2.75
CA ILE A 59 7.95 -19.15 1.59
C ILE A 59 9.17 -19.99 1.95
N GLU A 60 10.17 -19.39 2.61
CA GLU A 60 11.37 -20.10 3.02
C GLU A 60 11.04 -21.25 3.97
N ARG A 61 10.14 -21.01 4.94
CA ARG A 61 9.67 -22.03 5.87
C ARG A 61 8.97 -23.19 5.16
N ASN A 62 8.09 -22.90 4.22
CA ASN A 62 7.37 -23.93 3.46
C ASN A 62 8.33 -24.77 2.60
N ILE A 63 9.32 -24.13 1.98
CA ILE A 63 10.39 -24.84 1.25
C ILE A 63 11.18 -25.74 2.19
N ASN A 64 11.64 -25.22 3.32
CA ASN A 64 12.50 -25.93 4.27
C ASN A 64 11.80 -27.11 4.95
N THR A 65 10.49 -27.00 5.19
CA THR A 65 9.68 -28.07 5.78
C THR A 65 9.11 -29.05 4.74
N GLY A 66 9.32 -28.78 3.45
CA GLY A 66 8.81 -29.60 2.35
C GLY A 66 7.31 -29.46 2.11
N ASN A 67 6.68 -28.42 2.68
CA ASN A 67 5.27 -28.07 2.52
C ASN A 67 5.01 -27.43 1.15
N LEU A 68 5.35 -28.17 0.09
CA LEU A 68 5.19 -27.79 -1.30
C LEU A 68 3.90 -28.42 -1.83
N THR A 69 2.78 -27.70 -1.69
CA THR A 69 1.43 -28.11 -2.12
C THR A 69 0.80 -27.01 -2.98
N GLU A 70 -0.24 -27.37 -3.75
CA GLU A 70 -1.02 -26.37 -4.51
C GLU A 70 -1.80 -25.44 -3.58
N GLU A 71 -2.31 -25.96 -2.46
CA GLU A 71 -3.04 -25.20 -1.44
C GLU A 71 -2.17 -24.07 -0.86
N GLU A 72 -0.91 -24.37 -0.48
CA GLU A 72 0.03 -23.35 0.01
C GLU A 72 0.37 -22.32 -1.07
N TYR A 73 0.45 -22.74 -2.33
CA TYR A 73 0.65 -21.79 -3.44
C TYR A 73 -0.54 -20.85 -3.61
N GLU A 74 -1.77 -21.37 -3.52
CA GLU A 74 -3.00 -20.57 -3.60
C GLU A 74 -3.08 -19.56 -2.44
N GLU A 75 -2.77 -19.98 -1.21
CA GLU A 75 -2.72 -19.08 -0.05
C GLU A 75 -1.69 -17.95 -0.24
N LEU A 76 -0.46 -18.29 -0.65
CA LEU A 76 0.58 -17.30 -0.93
C LEU A 76 0.23 -16.37 -2.11
N GLU A 77 -0.51 -16.87 -3.11
CA GLU A 77 -0.98 -16.04 -4.23
C GLU A 77 -2.01 -15.00 -3.74
N GLU A 78 -2.96 -15.41 -2.90
CA GLU A 78 -3.94 -14.51 -2.28
C GLU A 78 -3.26 -13.45 -1.38
N GLU A 79 -2.27 -13.84 -0.58
CA GLU A 79 -1.49 -12.93 0.25
C GLU A 79 -0.72 -11.90 -0.59
N LEU A 80 -0.04 -12.33 -1.65
CA LEU A 80 0.67 -11.42 -2.55
C LEU A 80 -0.30 -10.47 -3.27
N GLU A 81 -1.50 -10.93 -3.64
CA GLU A 81 -2.53 -10.04 -4.20
C GLU A 81 -2.97 -8.99 -3.18
N ALA A 82 -3.17 -9.38 -1.91
CA ALA A 82 -3.52 -8.48 -0.82
C ALA A 82 -2.44 -7.40 -0.61
N LEU A 83 -1.16 -7.77 -0.60
CA LEU A 83 -0.03 -6.84 -0.52
C LEU A 83 -0.02 -5.84 -1.69
N ASN A 84 -0.18 -6.33 -2.92
CA ASN A 84 -0.23 -5.48 -4.10
C ASN A 84 -1.43 -4.51 -4.06
N LYS A 85 -2.58 -4.96 -3.57
CA LYS A 85 -3.77 -4.12 -3.41
C LYS A 85 -3.57 -3.06 -2.35
N TRP A 86 -2.90 -3.39 -1.24
CA TRP A 86 -2.57 -2.41 -0.21
C TRP A 86 -1.58 -1.37 -0.74
N TYR A 87 -0.50 -1.80 -1.38
CA TYR A 87 0.48 -0.92 -2.02
C TYR A 87 -0.18 0.06 -2.99
N ARG A 88 -1.06 -0.40 -3.89
CA ARG A 88 -1.81 0.48 -4.81
C ARG A 88 -2.54 1.59 -4.06
N LYS A 89 -3.30 1.25 -3.02
CA LYS A 89 -4.04 2.22 -2.19
C LYS A 89 -3.14 3.22 -1.49
N VAL A 90 -1.96 2.81 -1.02
CA VAL A 90 -1.00 3.73 -0.37
C VAL A 90 -0.36 4.63 -1.41
N SER A 91 0.06 4.07 -2.55
CA SER A 91 0.70 4.79 -3.64
C SER A 91 -0.21 5.85 -4.30
N GLU A 92 -1.52 5.60 -4.37
CA GLU A 92 -2.51 6.57 -4.86
C GLU A 92 -2.64 7.79 -3.94
N LYS A 93 -2.34 7.62 -2.64
CA LYS A 93 -2.37 8.72 -1.65
C LYS A 93 -1.00 9.40 -1.49
N ASP A 94 0.04 8.91 -2.17
CA ASP A 94 1.37 9.49 -2.15
C ASP A 94 1.50 10.58 -3.21
N LEU A 95 1.06 11.78 -2.85
CA LEU A 95 1.03 12.94 -3.75
C LEU A 95 2.42 13.53 -4.03
N TRP A 96 3.43 13.14 -3.26
CA TRP A 96 4.77 13.75 -3.31
C TRP A 96 5.87 12.79 -3.74
N GLY A 97 5.54 11.52 -4.00
CA GLY A 97 6.47 10.53 -4.53
C GLY A 97 7.62 10.30 -3.57
N ILE A 98 7.32 9.88 -2.36
CA ILE A 98 8.36 9.71 -1.35
C ILE A 98 9.34 8.59 -1.76
N PRO A 99 10.65 8.72 -1.51
CA PRO A 99 11.66 7.78 -2.03
C PRO A 99 11.42 6.32 -1.65
N MET A 100 10.82 6.08 -0.49
CA MET A 100 10.52 4.75 0.05
C MET A 100 9.58 3.94 -0.84
N LYS A 101 8.77 4.59 -1.69
CA LYS A 101 7.94 3.91 -2.69
C LYS A 101 8.73 2.89 -3.51
N LYS A 102 9.94 3.27 -3.96
CA LYS A 102 10.81 2.38 -4.75
C LYS A 102 11.33 1.20 -3.94
N GLU A 103 11.51 1.38 -2.64
CA GLU A 103 11.92 0.30 -1.75
C GLU A 103 10.81 -0.75 -1.61
N VAL A 104 9.56 -0.30 -1.44
CA VAL A 104 8.40 -1.19 -1.42
C VAL A 104 8.24 -1.95 -2.74
N GLU A 105 8.38 -1.26 -3.88
CA GLU A 105 8.33 -1.89 -5.21
C GLU A 105 9.38 -3.00 -5.36
N ASN A 106 10.60 -2.78 -4.86
CA ASN A 106 11.65 -3.80 -4.88
C ASN A 106 11.32 -5.00 -3.98
N TYR A 107 10.69 -4.78 -2.81
CA TYR A 107 10.26 -5.89 -1.94
C TYR A 107 9.12 -6.69 -2.56
N LEU A 108 8.13 -6.04 -3.16
CA LEU A 108 7.03 -6.71 -3.86
C LEU A 108 7.54 -7.55 -5.03
N GLU A 109 8.53 -7.06 -5.79
CA GLU A 109 9.11 -7.87 -6.87
C GLU A 109 9.84 -9.09 -6.31
N LYS A 110 10.56 -8.97 -5.18
CA LYS A 110 11.16 -10.14 -4.51
C LYS A 110 10.12 -11.15 -4.06
N CYS A 111 8.99 -10.71 -3.49
CA CYS A 111 7.90 -11.61 -3.11
C CYS A 111 7.36 -12.37 -4.32
N LYS A 112 7.16 -11.67 -5.43
CA LYS A 112 6.69 -12.28 -6.69
C LYS A 112 7.70 -13.27 -7.27
N GLU A 113 8.99 -12.94 -7.27
CA GLU A 113 10.06 -13.84 -7.69
C GLU A 113 10.11 -15.10 -6.80
N ALA A 114 9.95 -14.93 -5.47
CA ALA A 114 9.92 -16.03 -4.52
C ALA A 114 8.73 -16.96 -4.74
N LEU A 115 7.52 -16.41 -4.98
CA LEU A 115 6.33 -17.20 -5.30
C LEU A 115 6.49 -17.97 -6.61
N PHE A 116 7.11 -17.36 -7.63
CA PHE A 116 7.43 -18.05 -8.88
C PHE A 116 8.38 -19.24 -8.63
N SER A 117 9.45 -19.04 -7.87
CA SER A 117 10.36 -20.13 -7.48
C SER A 117 9.69 -21.21 -6.63
N PHE A 118 8.70 -20.85 -5.81
CA PHE A 118 7.89 -21.82 -5.06
C PHE A 118 7.09 -22.73 -6.00
N ALA A 119 6.46 -22.15 -7.03
CA ALA A 119 5.73 -22.90 -8.06
C ALA A 119 6.63 -23.86 -8.85
N GLU A 120 7.85 -23.43 -9.20
CA GLU A 120 8.85 -24.28 -9.86
C GLU A 120 9.17 -25.53 -9.01
N LYS A 121 9.36 -25.35 -7.69
CA LYS A 121 9.63 -26.46 -6.77
C LYS A 121 8.47 -27.45 -6.65
N ILE A 122 7.23 -26.97 -6.67
CA ILE A 122 6.04 -27.85 -6.71
C ILE A 122 6.07 -28.70 -7.98
N LEU A 123 6.39 -28.10 -9.14
CA LEU A 123 6.46 -28.81 -10.41
C LEU A 123 7.59 -29.85 -10.42
N GLU A 124 8.79 -29.50 -9.95
CA GLU A 124 9.91 -30.43 -9.81
C GLU A 124 9.54 -31.63 -8.93
N LYS A 125 8.90 -31.38 -7.78
CA LYS A 125 8.41 -32.43 -6.87
C LYS A 125 7.43 -33.37 -7.56
N LYS A 126 6.48 -32.85 -8.35
CA LYS A 126 5.52 -33.66 -9.13
C LYS A 126 6.22 -34.54 -10.17
N GLN A 127 7.15 -33.96 -10.94
CA GLN A 127 7.90 -34.70 -11.96
C GLN A 127 8.73 -35.84 -11.37
N LEU A 128 9.35 -35.62 -10.20
CA LEU A 128 10.09 -36.66 -9.48
C LEU A 128 9.17 -37.81 -9.03
N ILE A 129 7.98 -37.49 -8.52
CA ILE A 129 6.99 -38.50 -8.11
C ILE A 129 6.55 -39.33 -9.31
N ASP A 130 6.30 -38.71 -10.46
CA ASP A 130 5.84 -39.41 -11.65
C ASP A 130 6.95 -40.26 -12.30
N ALA A 131 8.21 -39.85 -12.20
CA ALA A 131 9.35 -40.66 -12.66
C ALA A 131 9.65 -41.90 -11.79
N LEU A 132 9.14 -41.93 -10.55
CA LEU A 132 9.30 -43.04 -9.60
C LEU A 132 8.15 -44.06 -9.67
N LYS A 133 7.09 -43.79 -10.44
CA LYS A 133 5.96 -44.70 -10.68
C LYS A 133 6.20 -45.57 -11.91
#